data_AF-A0A8X6H5W6-F1
#
_entry.id   AF-A0A8X6H5W6-F1
#
_cell.length_a   1.000
_cell.length_b   1.000
_cell.length_c   1.000
_cell.angle_alpha   90.00
_cell.angle_beta   90.00
_cell.angle_gamma   90.00
#
_symmetry.space_group_name_H-M   'P 1'
#
loop_
_entity.id
_entity.type
_entity.pdbx_description
1 polymer ?
#
loop_
_entity_poly.entity_id
_entity_poly.type
_entity_poly.pdbx_seq_one_letter_code
_entity_poly.pdbx_strand_id
1 'polypeptide(L)'
;MHDDSAINPETKKPEIIMDYNSNKGGVHTVDKMCSTYSVSRRTRRWPLAIFFQLLNIAGINSQILYNAKHINEAQKFRRLFLKELSISLMKPHLEERAEIKTLPPDIRLFLSRYKIPQEERLEDEPPAKIRERCFSGENTEKVTTIR
;
A
#
# COMPACT_ATOMS: atom_id res chain seq x y z
N MET A 1 14.85 12.38 39.51
CA MET A 1 15.92 13.38 39.34
C MET A 1 17.12 12.83 40.10
N HIS A 2 18.34 12.89 39.55
CA HIS A 2 19.51 12.40 40.28
C HIS A 2 19.86 13.45 41.35
N ASP A 3 19.40 13.21 42.57
CA ASP A 3 19.63 14.10 43.72
C ASP A 3 20.80 13.60 44.60
N ASP A 4 21.34 12.43 44.28
CA ASP A 4 22.44 11.76 44.97
C ASP A 4 23.67 11.58 44.07
N SER A 5 24.82 11.32 44.69
CA SER A 5 26.10 11.09 43.99
C SER A 5 26.35 9.60 43.74
N ALA A 6 25.30 8.84 43.39
CA ALA A 6 25.41 7.41 43.18
C ALA A 6 26.40 7.07 42.04
N ILE A 7 27.24 6.05 42.28
CA ILE A 7 28.26 5.58 41.34
C ILE A 7 27.98 4.12 41.03
N ASN A 8 27.95 3.79 39.74
CA ASN A 8 27.81 2.41 39.30
C ASN A 8 29.06 1.59 39.70
N PRO A 9 28.90 0.49 40.46
CA PRO A 9 30.03 -0.21 41.07
C PRO A 9 30.92 -0.95 40.06
N GLU A 10 30.39 -1.30 38.89
CA GLU A 10 31.08 -2.05 37.83
C GLU A 10 31.87 -1.09 36.92
N THR A 11 31.20 -0.06 36.40
CA THR A 11 31.80 0.89 35.45
C THR A 11 32.58 2.01 36.11
N LYS A 12 32.42 2.19 37.43
CA LYS A 12 32.93 3.32 38.24
C LYS A 12 32.50 4.70 37.71
N LYS A 13 31.44 4.75 36.91
CA LYS A 13 30.87 6.00 36.38
C LYS A 13 29.70 6.44 37.25
N PRO A 14 29.52 7.76 37.45
CA PRO A 14 28.30 8.31 38.03
C PRO A 14 27.05 7.77 37.33
N GLU A 15 26.01 7.44 38.09
CA GLU A 15 24.76 6.90 37.56
C GLU A 15 24.09 7.85 36.56
N ILE A 16 24.16 9.16 36.84
CA ILE A 16 23.70 10.21 35.91
C ILE A 16 24.32 10.10 34.50
N ILE A 17 25.59 9.69 34.40
CA ILE A 17 26.27 9.51 33.11
C ILE A 17 25.77 8.23 32.42
N MET A 18 25.44 7.19 33.18
CA MET A 18 24.91 5.95 32.65
C MET A 18 23.52 6.18 32.05
N ASP A 19 22.65 6.88 32.78
CA ASP A 19 21.30 7.23 32.33
C ASP A 19 21.33 8.17 31.13
N TYR A 20 22.17 9.20 31.15
CA TYR A 20 22.35 10.06 29.98
C TYR A 20 22.77 9.25 28.74
N ASN A 21 23.76 8.34 28.89
CA ASN A 21 24.25 7.55 27.77
C ASN A 21 23.22 6.55 27.25
N SER A 22 22.36 6.02 28.12
CA SER A 22 21.30 5.09 27.72
C SER A 22 20.18 5.80 26.94
N ASN A 23 19.85 7.05 27.29
CA ASN A 23 18.72 7.78 26.70
C ASN A 23 19.11 8.74 25.55
N LYS A 24 20.35 9.22 25.45
CA LYS A 24 20.79 10.21 24.43
C LYS A 24 20.66 9.74 22.98
N GLY A 25 20.50 8.44 22.74
CA GLY A 25 20.49 7.84 21.41
C GLY A 25 19.19 8.02 20.62
N GLY A 26 18.09 8.46 21.25
CA GLY A 26 16.76 8.49 20.64
C GLY A 26 16.70 9.29 19.34
N VAL A 27 17.15 10.55 19.37
CA VAL A 27 17.14 11.45 18.19
C VAL A 27 18.04 10.93 17.07
N HIS A 28 19.27 10.50 17.41
CA HIS A 28 20.21 9.92 16.43
C HIS A 28 19.65 8.68 15.75
N THR A 29 18.89 7.87 16.49
CA THR A 29 18.25 6.67 15.94
C THR A 29 17.18 7.03 14.92
N VAL A 30 16.30 7.99 15.25
CA VAL A 30 15.27 8.47 14.31
C VAL A 30 15.90 9.10 13.07
N ASP A 31 16.94 9.91 13.23
CA ASP A 31 17.67 10.52 12.12
C ASP A 31 18.28 9.46 11.18
N LYS A 32 18.94 8.44 11.74
CA LYS A 32 19.46 7.30 10.98
C LYS A 32 18.35 6.54 10.23
N MET A 33 17.20 6.33 10.87
CA MET A 33 16.05 5.66 10.23
C MET A 33 15.49 6.49 9.07
N CYS A 34 15.36 7.81 9.25
CA CYS A 34 14.96 8.75 8.21
C CYS A 34 15.95 8.72 7.03
N SER A 35 17.25 8.73 7.30
CA SER A 35 18.28 8.70 6.25
C SER A 35 18.29 7.38 5.47
N THR A 36 18.02 6.24 6.13
CA THR A 36 18.09 4.91 5.50
C THR A 36 16.94 4.67 4.51
N TYR A 37 15.74 5.19 4.82
CA TYR A 37 14.54 5.03 3.97
C TYR A 37 13.91 6.40 3.66
N SER A 38 14.71 7.30 3.10
CA SER A 38 14.27 8.68 2.84
C SER A 38 13.42 8.80 1.57
N VAL A 39 12.31 9.52 1.68
CA VAL A 39 11.47 9.94 0.53
C VAL A 39 11.90 11.27 -0.08
N SER A 40 12.93 11.92 0.47
CA SER A 40 13.38 13.23 0.02
C SER A 40 13.80 13.22 -1.45
N ARG A 41 13.53 14.34 -2.13
CA ARG A 41 13.92 14.59 -3.52
C ARG A 41 14.60 15.93 -3.63
N ARG A 42 15.52 16.07 -4.59
CA ARG A 42 16.15 17.36 -4.90
C ARG A 42 15.08 18.36 -5.31
N THR A 43 14.94 19.44 -4.55
CA THR A 43 13.95 20.48 -4.77
C THR A 43 14.56 21.86 -4.51
N ARG A 44 14.09 22.88 -5.23
CA ARG A 44 14.41 24.30 -4.97
C ARG A 44 13.36 25.00 -4.11
N ARG A 45 12.32 24.28 -3.69
CA ARG A 45 11.21 24.80 -2.89
C ARG A 45 11.37 24.27 -1.46
N TRP A 46 11.81 25.12 -0.53
CA TRP A 46 12.05 24.74 0.87
C TRP A 46 10.84 24.10 1.58
N PRO A 47 9.56 24.49 1.30
CA PRO A 47 8.42 23.85 1.97
C PRO A 47 8.32 22.36 1.61
N LEU A 48 8.69 22.01 0.38
CA LEU A 48 8.68 20.62 -0.06
C LEU A 48 9.76 19.79 0.63
N ALA A 49 10.90 20.40 0.99
CA ALA A 49 11.93 19.73 1.77
C ALA A 49 11.41 19.36 3.17
N ILE A 50 10.66 20.26 3.81
CA ILE A 50 9.99 19.98 5.09
C ILE A 50 8.92 18.90 4.93
N PHE A 51 8.11 18.98 3.88
CA PHE A 51 7.08 17.98 3.60
C PHE A 51 7.67 16.57 3.50
N PHE A 52 8.80 16.39 2.78
CA PHE A 52 9.47 15.10 2.72
C PHE A 52 9.97 14.62 4.09
N GLN A 53 10.48 15.54 4.92
CA GLN A 53 10.90 15.18 6.27
C GLN A 53 9.72 14.76 7.15
N LEU A 54 8.59 15.44 7.05
CA LEU A 54 7.35 15.06 7.74
C LEU A 54 6.88 13.67 7.29
N LEU A 55 6.94 13.35 5.99
CA LEU A 55 6.62 12.02 5.49
C LEU A 55 7.54 10.93 6.06
N ASN A 56 8.85 11.19 6.15
CA ASN A 56 9.79 10.24 6.75
C ASN A 56 9.44 9.94 8.22
N ILE A 57 9.19 10.99 9.01
CA ILE A 57 8.81 10.88 10.42
C ILE A 57 7.45 10.18 10.57
N ALA A 58 6.45 10.57 9.77
CA ALA A 58 5.13 9.95 9.78
C ALA A 58 5.21 8.44 9.47
N GLY A 59 6.06 8.03 8.53
CA GLY A 59 6.30 6.63 8.21
C GLY A 59 6.97 5.84 9.34
N ILE A 60 7.77 6.47 10.20
CA ILE A 60 8.35 5.84 11.40
C ILE A 60 7.26 5.72 12.48
N ASN A 61 6.54 6.80 12.75
CA ASN A 61 5.51 6.84 13.79
C ASN A 61 4.36 5.88 13.49
N SER A 62 3.94 5.76 12.23
CA SER A 62 2.91 4.79 11.83
C SER A 62 3.35 3.35 12.07
N GLN A 63 4.63 3.03 11.89
CA GLN A 63 5.17 1.71 12.20
C GLN A 63 5.24 1.45 13.69
N ILE A 64 5.64 2.44 14.49
CA ILE A 64 5.61 2.33 15.97
C ILE A 64 4.19 2.03 16.44
N LEU A 65 3.20 2.77 15.93
CA LEU A 65 1.79 2.54 16.27
C LEU A 65 1.29 1.17 15.79
N TYR A 66 1.68 0.75 14.58
CA TYR A 66 1.35 -0.57 14.06
C TYR A 66 1.91 -1.66 14.99
N ASN A 67 3.19 -1.59 15.34
CA ASN A 67 3.85 -2.57 16.21
C ASN A 67 3.22 -2.57 17.62
N ALA A 68 2.82 -1.40 18.14
CA ALA A 68 2.15 -1.31 19.43
C ALA A 68 0.78 -2.02 19.43
N LYS A 69 0.05 -1.99 18.31
CA LYS A 69 -1.22 -2.72 18.16
C LYS A 69 -1.04 -4.22 17.93
N HIS A 70 0.11 -4.64 17.38
CA HIS A 70 0.40 -6.03 17.03
C HIS A 70 1.55 -6.57 17.90
N ILE A 71 1.45 -6.39 19.22
CA ILE A 71 2.54 -6.69 20.17
C ILE A 71 2.91 -8.18 20.21
N ASN A 72 1.95 -9.05 19.90
CA ASN A 72 2.12 -10.51 19.87
C ASN A 72 2.65 -11.03 18.53
N GLU A 73 2.83 -10.15 17.53
CA GLU A 73 3.34 -10.52 16.21
C GLU A 73 4.82 -10.15 16.06
N ALA A 74 5.51 -10.90 15.20
CA ALA A 74 6.86 -10.54 14.81
C ALA A 74 6.85 -9.16 14.12
N GLN A 75 7.70 -8.26 14.59
CA GLN A 75 7.80 -6.93 14.00
C GLN A 75 8.18 -7.01 12.52
N LYS A 76 7.40 -6.33 11.67
CA LYS A 76 7.72 -6.25 10.25
C LYS A 76 9.03 -5.50 10.03
N PHE A 77 9.87 -6.04 9.14
CA PHE A 77 11.02 -5.30 8.65
C PHE A 77 10.58 -3.96 8.04
N ARG A 78 11.31 -2.89 8.36
CA ARG A 78 11.05 -1.51 7.92
C ARG A 78 10.71 -1.42 6.42
N ARG A 79 11.49 -2.09 5.58
CA ARG A 79 11.29 -2.13 4.11
C ARG A 79 9.93 -2.73 3.71
N LEU A 80 9.53 -3.83 4.35
CA LEU A 80 8.29 -4.51 4.05
C LEU A 80 7.09 -3.67 4.51
N PHE A 81 7.18 -3.13 5.72
CA PHE A 81 6.16 -2.23 6.25
C PHE A 81 5.92 -1.03 5.32
N LEU A 82 6.98 -0.35 4.89
CA LEU A 82 6.86 0.79 3.98
C LEU A 82 6.28 0.41 2.61
N LYS A 83 6.64 -0.76 2.07
CA LYS A 83 6.11 -1.27 0.81
C LYS A 83 4.61 -1.54 0.90
N GLU A 84 4.17 -2.20 1.97
CA GLU A 84 2.76 -2.48 2.19
C GLU A 84 1.97 -1.19 2.41
N LEU A 85 2.52 -0.27 3.22
CA LEU A 85 1.93 1.05 3.45
C LEU A 85 1.75 1.81 2.13
N SER A 86 2.78 1.87 1.28
CA SER A 86 2.69 2.61 0.01
C SER A 86 1.67 2.00 -0.94
N ILE A 87 1.64 0.67 -1.07
CA ILE A 87 0.65 -0.02 -1.89
C ILE A 87 -0.77 0.22 -1.34
N SER A 88 -0.95 0.15 -0.02
CA SER A 88 -2.25 0.38 0.62
C SER A 88 -2.76 1.80 0.38
N LEU A 89 -1.89 2.81 0.49
CA LEU A 89 -2.25 4.21 0.20
C LEU A 89 -2.56 4.45 -1.28
N MET A 90 -1.88 3.73 -2.19
CA MET A 90 -2.09 3.85 -3.63
C MET A 90 -3.32 3.08 -4.12
N LYS A 91 -3.75 2.04 -3.41
CA LYS A 91 -4.81 1.11 -3.83
C LYS A 91 -6.06 1.80 -4.41
N PRO A 92 -6.74 2.75 -3.73
CA PRO A 92 -7.95 3.37 -4.28
C PRO A 92 -7.70 4.11 -5.61
N HIS A 93 -6.54 4.76 -5.75
CA HIS A 93 -6.17 5.44 -7.00
C HIS A 93 -5.79 4.47 -8.11
N LEU A 94 -5.22 3.31 -7.77
CA LEU A 94 -4.90 2.27 -8.74
C LEU A 94 -6.18 1.60 -9.26
N GLU A 95 -7.16 1.39 -8.39
CA GLU A 95 -8.50 0.88 -8.75
C GLU A 95 -9.21 1.84 -9.70
N GLU A 96 -9.28 3.13 -9.38
CA GLU A 96 -9.87 4.15 -10.27
C GLU A 96 -9.17 4.19 -11.64
N ARG A 97 -7.84 4.15 -11.64
CA ARG A 97 -7.05 4.20 -12.87
C ARG A 97 -7.21 2.95 -13.73
N ALA A 98 -7.56 1.80 -13.13
CA ALA A 98 -7.77 0.55 -13.85
C ALA A 98 -8.99 0.59 -14.79
N GLU A 99 -9.94 1.49 -14.54
CA GLU A 99 -11.13 1.70 -15.37
C GLU A 99 -10.84 2.49 -16.67
N ILE A 100 -9.70 3.17 -16.75
CA ILE A 100 -9.34 4.00 -17.91
C ILE A 100 -8.93 3.12 -19.10
N LYS A 101 -9.83 3.02 -20.10
CA LYS A 101 -9.66 2.15 -21.29
C LYS A 101 -8.56 2.62 -22.25
N THR A 102 -8.26 3.91 -22.28
CA THR A 102 -7.31 4.56 -23.20
C THR A 102 -5.85 4.44 -22.77
N LEU A 103 -5.57 3.81 -21.62
CA LEU A 103 -4.21 3.62 -21.15
C LEU A 103 -3.40 2.67 -22.06
N PRO A 104 -2.07 2.84 -22.14
CA PRO A 104 -1.18 1.92 -22.83
C PRO A 104 -1.37 0.45 -22.37
N PRO A 105 -1.19 -0.53 -23.27
CA PRO A 105 -1.41 -1.96 -22.97
C PRO A 105 -0.67 -2.45 -21.72
N ASP A 106 0.61 -2.09 -21.56
CA ASP A 106 1.43 -2.53 -20.43
C ASP A 106 0.89 -2.03 -19.08
N ILE A 107 0.40 -0.79 -19.05
CA ILE A 107 -0.18 -0.19 -17.85
C ILE A 107 -1.50 -0.88 -17.52
N ARG A 108 -2.35 -1.17 -18.52
CA ARG A 108 -3.60 -1.92 -18.31
C ARG A 108 -3.32 -3.33 -17.82
N LEU A 109 -2.29 -3.99 -18.34
CA LEU A 109 -1.87 -5.31 -17.87
C LEU A 109 -1.45 -5.25 -16.40
N PHE A 110 -0.63 -4.28 -16.01
CA PHE A 110 -0.28 -4.07 -14.60
C PHE A 110 -1.50 -3.82 -13.72
N LEU A 111 -2.40 -2.92 -14.16
CA LEU A 111 -3.59 -2.48 -13.42
C LEU A 111 -4.71 -3.51 -13.37
N SER A 112 -4.68 -4.55 -14.22
CA SER A 112 -5.70 -5.61 -14.25
C SER A 112 -5.96 -6.25 -12.88
N ARG A 113 -4.91 -6.38 -12.05
CA ARG A 113 -4.99 -6.92 -10.68
C ARG A 113 -5.75 -6.02 -9.69
N TYR A 114 -5.99 -4.77 -10.05
CA TYR A 114 -6.69 -3.77 -9.24
C TYR A 114 -8.10 -3.48 -9.78
N LYS A 115 -8.58 -4.24 -10.79
CA LYS A 115 -9.98 -4.14 -11.19
C LYS A 115 -10.86 -4.73 -10.10
N ILE A 116 -11.83 -3.94 -9.64
CA ILE A 116 -12.86 -4.43 -8.72
C ILE A 116 -13.72 -5.42 -9.53
N PRO A 117 -13.96 -6.65 -9.05
CA PRO A 117 -14.93 -7.53 -9.67
C PRO A 117 -16.26 -6.78 -9.73
N GLN A 118 -16.78 -6.53 -10.93
CA GLN A 118 -18.17 -6.13 -11.03
C GLN A 118 -18.98 -7.34 -10.59
N GLU A 119 -19.74 -7.22 -9.50
CA GLU A 119 -20.85 -8.14 -9.29
C GLU A 119 -21.70 -8.06 -10.55
N GLU A 120 -21.72 -9.14 -11.33
CA GLU A 120 -22.71 -9.33 -12.38
C GLU A 120 -24.08 -9.24 -11.69
N ARG A 121 -24.71 -8.06 -11.74
CA ARG A 121 -26.16 -8.02 -11.62
C ARG A 121 -26.67 -8.87 -12.77
N LEU A 122 -27.16 -10.06 -12.43
CA LEU A 122 -28.05 -10.83 -13.28
C LEU A 122 -29.26 -9.94 -13.58
N GLU A 123 -29.15 -9.10 -14.60
CA GLU A 123 -30.32 -8.61 -15.30
C GLU A 123 -30.84 -9.83 -16.04
N ASP A 124 -31.99 -10.36 -15.60
CA ASP A 124 -32.68 -11.45 -16.27
C ASP A 124 -32.80 -11.10 -17.76
N GLU A 125 -32.01 -11.77 -18.61
CA GLU A 125 -32.18 -11.61 -20.06
C GLU A 125 -33.63 -11.98 -20.38
N PRO A 126 -34.39 -11.10 -21.05
CA PRO A 126 -35.72 -11.46 -21.48
C PRO A 126 -35.61 -12.70 -22.38
N PRO A 127 -36.49 -13.70 -22.19
CA PRO A 127 -36.33 -15.00 -22.84
C PRO A 127 -36.16 -14.81 -24.35
N ALA A 128 -35.14 -15.48 -24.90
CA ALA A 128 -34.82 -15.42 -26.30
C ALA A 128 -36.08 -15.66 -27.14
N LYS A 129 -36.44 -14.70 -28.00
CA LYS A 129 -37.57 -14.85 -28.92
C LYS A 129 -37.27 -15.98 -29.88
N ILE A 130 -37.85 -17.15 -29.65
CA ILE A 130 -37.84 -18.25 -30.59
C ILE A 130 -38.60 -17.79 -31.83
N ARG A 131 -37.88 -17.59 -32.94
CA ARG A 131 -38.52 -17.40 -34.24
C ARG A 131 -38.98 -18.77 -34.73
N GLU A 132 -40.22 -19.12 -34.42
CA GLU A 132 -40.87 -20.25 -35.08
C GLU A 132 -41.11 -19.91 -36.56
N ARG A 133 -40.91 -20.91 -37.42
CA ARG A 133 -41.21 -20.82 -38.84
C ARG A 133 -42.73 -21.03 -38.99
N CYS A 134 -43.43 -20.12 -39.67
CA CYS A 134 -44.89 -20.27 -39.92
C CYS A 134 -45.20 -21.65 -40.48
N PHE A 135 -46.14 -22.36 -39.84
CA PHE A 135 -46.56 -23.73 -40.17
C PHE A 135 -47.43 -23.84 -41.43
N SER A 136 -47.53 -22.79 -42.26
CA SER A 136 -48.38 -22.80 -43.46
C SER A 136 -47.58 -22.48 -44.72
N GLY A 137 -47.30 -23.49 -45.54
CA GLY A 137 -46.94 -23.31 -46.96
C GLY A 137 -45.84 -24.25 -47.48
N GLU A 138 -46.26 -25.44 -47.89
CA GLU A 138 -45.77 -26.28 -49.01
C GLU A 138 -44.26 -26.39 -49.34
N ASN A 139 -43.78 -27.64 -49.22
CA ASN A 139 -42.62 -28.30 -49.84
C ASN A 139 -41.84 -27.53 -50.92
N THR A 140 -40.52 -27.38 -50.74
CA THR A 140 -39.53 -27.86 -51.72
C THR A 140 -38.21 -28.20 -51.02
N GLU A 141 -37.73 -29.41 -51.26
CA GLU A 141 -36.43 -29.94 -50.83
C GLU A 141 -35.29 -29.07 -51.37
N LYS A 142 -34.41 -28.55 -50.50
CA LYS A 142 -32.97 -28.39 -50.80
C LYS A 142 -32.15 -28.55 -49.52
N VAL A 143 -31.60 -29.75 -49.33
CA VAL A 143 -30.42 -29.93 -48.49
C VAL A 143 -29.28 -29.17 -49.16
N THR A 144 -28.65 -28.22 -48.45
CA THR A 144 -27.36 -27.67 -48.86
C THR A 144 -26.49 -27.53 -47.62
N THR A 145 -25.60 -28.50 -47.46
CA THR A 145 -24.43 -28.42 -46.58
C THR A 145 -23.55 -27.27 -47.05
N ILE A 146 -23.19 -26.35 -46.16
CA ILE A 146 -22.13 -25.37 -46.43
C ILE A 146 -20.93 -25.72 -45.53
N ARG A 147 -19.77 -25.76 -46.18
CA ARG A 147 -18.42 -26.01 -45.67
C ARG A 147 -17.95 -24.91 -44.72
#